data_AF-Q89Z36-F1
#
_entry.id   AF-Q89Z36-F1
#
_cell.length_a   1.000
_cell.length_b   1.000
_cell.length_c   1.000
_cell.angle_alpha   90.00
_cell.angle_beta   90.00
_cell.angle_gamma   90.00
#
_symmetry.space_group_name_H-M   'P 1'
#
loop_
_entity.id
_entity.type
_entity.pdbx_description
1 polymer ?
#
loop_
_entity_poly.entity_id
_entity_poly.type
_entity_poly.pdbx_seq_one_letter_code
_entity_poly.pdbx_strand_id
1 'polypeptide(L)'
;MISQHSVCSSFNDTNTFFLIADITVLQSLIKGIDEVVFQSCSKHCKLKEFDNQITAGRDKVEEGCFPLYGSTGVIGTTATPSYHEPLVLVARVGSIGCVQFVNIPCGVSDNTIVIRCGSKAKYVYYYLQNYNFERITSGTTQPLITAKDVKHIDIPIIDSANDLKAINTLDTLNMKLELESNLYNTILKQKAFLLQQMFI
;
A
#
# COMPACT_ATOMS: atom_id res chain seq x y z
N MET A 1 13.48 48.56 3.95
CA MET A 1 12.47 47.61 4.46
C MET A 1 11.73 47.04 3.26
N ILE A 2 12.11 45.85 2.81
CA ILE A 2 11.32 45.11 1.81
C ILE A 2 10.07 44.63 2.54
N SER A 3 8.88 44.94 2.01
CA SER A 3 7.62 44.64 2.68
C SER A 3 7.45 43.13 2.86
N GLN A 4 6.98 42.72 4.03
CA GLN A 4 6.80 41.33 4.48
C GLN A 4 5.97 40.47 3.50
N HIS A 5 5.16 41.08 2.63
CA HIS A 5 4.39 40.37 1.59
C HIS A 5 5.22 39.97 0.36
N SER A 6 6.33 40.64 0.07
CA SER A 6 7.12 40.42 -1.15
C SER A 6 8.03 39.19 -1.09
N VAL A 7 8.38 38.70 0.11
CA VAL A 7 9.27 37.53 0.29
C VAL A 7 8.47 36.23 0.42
N CYS A 8 7.28 36.27 1.05
CA CYS A 8 6.38 35.11 1.10
C CYS A 8 5.73 34.78 -0.26
N SER A 9 5.53 35.77 -1.14
CA SER A 9 4.90 35.56 -2.45
C SER A 9 5.89 35.10 -3.55
N SER A 10 7.20 35.27 -3.35
CA SER A 10 8.25 34.82 -4.28
C SER A 10 8.71 33.38 -4.04
N PHE A 11 8.29 32.77 -2.93
CA PHE A 11 8.36 31.32 -2.68
C PHE A 11 7.14 30.57 -3.23
N ASN A 12 6.55 31.06 -4.33
CA ASN A 12 5.69 30.23 -5.16
C ASN A 12 6.60 29.25 -5.93
N ASP A 13 6.87 28.13 -5.26
CA ASP A 13 7.78 27.07 -5.67
C ASP A 13 7.28 26.40 -6.97
N THR A 14 7.74 26.90 -8.12
CA THR A 14 7.59 26.21 -9.41
C THR A 14 8.03 24.75 -9.32
N ASN A 15 9.11 24.46 -8.59
CA ASN A 15 9.60 23.08 -8.37
C ASN A 15 8.61 22.20 -7.59
N THR A 16 7.94 22.75 -6.57
CA THR A 16 6.92 22.01 -5.81
C THR A 16 5.68 21.75 -6.68
N PHE A 17 5.32 22.70 -7.55
CA PHE A 17 4.25 22.52 -8.52
C PHE A 17 4.59 21.43 -9.55
N PHE A 18 5.82 21.40 -10.07
CA PHE A 18 6.28 20.35 -11.00
C PHE A 18 6.31 18.96 -10.34
N LEU A 19 6.75 18.84 -9.08
CA LEU A 19 6.73 17.56 -8.35
C LEU A 19 5.30 17.04 -8.14
N ILE A 20 4.36 17.91 -7.72
CA ILE A 20 2.95 17.53 -7.54
C ILE A 20 2.33 17.13 -8.89
N ALA A 21 2.65 17.84 -9.97
CA ALA A 21 2.20 17.49 -11.31
C ALA A 21 2.73 16.11 -11.75
N ASP A 22 4.01 15.77 -11.48
CA ASP A 22 4.54 14.44 -11.82
C ASP A 22 3.87 13.33 -10.99
N ILE A 23 3.65 13.54 -9.70
CA ILE A 23 2.93 12.58 -8.83
C ILE A 23 1.52 12.29 -9.37
N THR A 24 0.76 13.33 -9.73
CA THR A 24 -0.61 13.18 -10.25
C THR A 24 -0.65 12.49 -11.62
N VAL A 25 0.33 12.75 -12.48
CA VAL A 25 0.49 12.04 -13.76
C VAL A 25 0.80 10.56 -13.53
N LEU A 26 1.74 10.24 -12.62
CA LEU A 26 2.09 8.87 -12.27
C LEU A 26 0.89 8.10 -11.72
N GLN A 27 0.12 8.70 -10.81
CA GLN A 27 -1.12 8.10 -10.28
C GLN A 27 -2.13 7.78 -11.38
N SER A 28 -2.33 8.72 -12.31
CA SER A 28 -3.27 8.53 -13.43
C SER A 28 -2.80 7.42 -14.38
N LEU A 29 -1.49 7.35 -14.65
CA LEU A 29 -0.89 6.31 -15.48
C LEU A 29 -1.00 4.92 -14.84
N ILE A 30 -0.68 4.81 -13.54
CA ILE A 30 -0.80 3.57 -12.76
C ILE A 30 -2.24 3.06 -12.83
N LYS A 31 -3.21 3.95 -12.56
CA LYS A 31 -4.64 3.60 -12.64
C LYS A 31 -5.05 3.09 -14.02
N GLY A 32 -4.60 3.76 -15.09
CA GLY A 32 -4.90 3.32 -16.46
C GLY A 32 -4.30 1.95 -16.79
N ILE A 33 -3.08 1.66 -16.33
CA ILE A 33 -2.44 0.36 -16.52
C ILE A 33 -3.18 -0.72 -15.70
N ASP A 34 -3.54 -0.44 -14.45
CA ASP A 34 -4.31 -1.35 -13.61
C ASP A 34 -5.64 -1.74 -14.26
N GLU A 35 -6.39 -0.76 -14.77
CA GLU A 35 -7.65 -1.02 -15.47
C GLU A 35 -7.43 -1.92 -16.70
N VAL A 36 -6.42 -1.65 -17.52
CA VAL A 36 -6.12 -2.46 -18.70
C VAL A 36 -5.70 -3.89 -18.32
N VAL A 37 -4.84 -4.06 -17.32
CA VAL A 37 -4.30 -5.37 -16.92
C VAL A 37 -5.38 -6.23 -16.27
N PHE A 38 -6.15 -5.66 -15.33
CA PHE A 38 -7.06 -6.44 -14.51
C PHE A 38 -8.47 -6.54 -15.10
N GLN A 39 -8.97 -5.57 -15.88
CA GLN A 39 -10.32 -5.64 -16.47
C GLN A 39 -10.37 -6.39 -17.80
N SER A 40 -9.25 -6.50 -18.51
CA SER A 40 -9.20 -7.23 -19.80
C SER A 40 -9.17 -8.75 -19.62
N CYS A 41 -9.04 -9.25 -18.39
CA CYS A 41 -8.91 -10.68 -18.12
C CYS A 41 -10.28 -11.38 -18.09
N SER A 42 -10.43 -12.45 -18.88
CA SER A 42 -11.67 -13.24 -18.96
C SER A 42 -11.74 -14.37 -17.94
N LYS A 43 -10.62 -14.80 -17.37
CA LYS A 43 -10.54 -15.93 -16.45
C LYS A 43 -10.21 -15.46 -15.05
N HIS A 44 -10.96 -15.96 -14.09
CA HIS A 44 -10.75 -15.69 -12.67
C HIS A 44 -10.68 -17.01 -11.89
N CYS A 45 -9.93 -17.00 -10.81
CA CYS A 45 -9.86 -18.07 -9.84
C CYS A 45 -10.07 -17.52 -8.43
N LYS A 46 -10.27 -18.39 -7.44
CA LYS A 46 -10.36 -17.92 -6.05
C LYS A 46 -8.98 -17.63 -5.50
N LEU A 47 -8.83 -16.57 -4.71
CA LEU A 47 -7.56 -16.20 -4.09
C LEU A 47 -6.94 -17.34 -3.26
N LYS A 48 -7.77 -18.23 -2.69
CA LYS A 48 -7.31 -19.46 -2.01
C LYS A 48 -6.47 -20.41 -2.88
N GLU A 49 -6.56 -20.29 -4.21
CA GLU A 49 -5.74 -21.07 -5.15
C GLU A 49 -4.31 -20.53 -5.24
N PHE A 50 -4.10 -19.26 -4.86
CA PHE A 50 -2.77 -18.64 -4.75
C PHE A 50 -2.18 -18.85 -3.36
N ASP A 51 -3.03 -18.84 -2.32
CA ASP A 51 -2.65 -19.15 -0.94
C ASP A 51 -3.79 -19.88 -0.19
N ASN A 52 -3.59 -21.15 0.15
CA ASN A 52 -4.60 -21.93 0.88
C ASN A 52 -4.58 -21.67 2.41
N GLN A 53 -3.58 -20.95 2.93
CA GLN A 53 -3.35 -20.67 4.35
C GLN A 53 -3.65 -19.23 4.76
N ILE A 54 -4.46 -18.51 3.97
CA ILE A 54 -4.93 -17.16 4.34
C ILE A 54 -5.59 -17.19 5.72
N THR A 55 -5.04 -16.41 6.65
CA THR A 55 -5.45 -16.38 8.05
C THR A 55 -5.22 -14.99 8.65
N ALA A 56 -5.83 -14.70 9.80
CA ALA A 56 -5.47 -13.51 10.56
C ALA A 56 -4.10 -13.70 11.22
N GLY A 57 -3.37 -12.60 11.41
CA GLY A 57 -2.19 -12.56 12.24
C GLY A 57 -2.49 -12.98 13.68
N ARG A 58 -1.44 -13.30 14.44
CA ARG A 58 -1.56 -13.74 15.84
C ARG A 58 -0.47 -13.17 16.74
N ASP A 59 0.43 -12.39 16.16
CA ASP A 59 1.55 -11.81 16.87
C ASP A 59 1.07 -10.64 17.75
N LYS A 60 1.77 -10.42 18.84
CA LYS A 60 1.49 -9.37 19.81
C LYS A 60 2.70 -8.45 19.91
N VAL A 61 2.45 -7.27 20.48
CA VAL A 61 3.53 -6.33 20.79
C VAL A 61 4.40 -6.94 21.87
N GLU A 62 5.68 -7.09 21.58
CA GLU A 62 6.71 -7.60 22.49
C GLU A 62 8.00 -6.82 22.24
N GLU A 63 8.89 -6.70 23.24
CA GLU A 63 10.19 -6.08 23.03
C GLU A 63 11.01 -6.90 22.01
N GLY A 64 11.39 -6.27 20.91
CA GLY A 64 12.17 -6.92 19.88
C GLY A 64 12.64 -5.98 18.78
N CYS A 65 13.26 -6.57 17.76
CA CYS A 65 13.84 -5.84 16.63
C CYS A 65 13.08 -6.01 15.31
N PHE A 66 12.07 -6.89 15.28
CA PHE A 66 11.25 -7.11 14.09
C PHE A 66 9.99 -6.25 14.13
N PRO A 67 9.59 -5.63 13.02
CA PRO A 67 8.36 -4.84 12.97
C PRO A 67 7.14 -5.73 13.15
N LEU A 68 6.18 -5.25 13.94
CA LEU A 68 4.84 -5.83 14.04
C LEU A 68 3.88 -4.99 13.20
N TYR A 69 3.29 -5.60 12.18
CA TYR A 69 2.30 -4.95 11.31
C TYR A 69 0.87 -5.15 11.82
N GLY A 70 0.08 -4.09 11.75
CA GLY A 70 -1.37 -4.10 11.91
C GLY A 70 -2.09 -3.50 10.70
N SER A 71 -3.35 -3.10 10.88
CA SER A 71 -4.25 -2.67 9.80
C SER A 71 -3.69 -1.55 8.91
N THR A 72 -2.84 -0.66 9.44
CA THR A 72 -2.39 0.57 8.74
C THR A 72 -0.88 0.74 8.73
N GLY A 73 -0.11 -0.32 8.96
CA GLY A 73 1.35 -0.27 9.01
C GLY A 73 1.92 -0.84 10.29
N VAL A 74 3.15 -0.45 10.60
CA VAL A 74 3.86 -0.92 11.80
C VAL A 74 3.23 -0.31 13.06
N ILE A 75 2.83 -1.16 13.99
CA ILE A 75 2.18 -0.79 15.27
C ILE A 75 3.08 -1.03 16.49
N GLY A 76 4.24 -1.63 16.30
CA GLY A 76 5.18 -1.96 17.37
C GLY A 76 6.27 -2.90 16.87
N THR A 77 6.84 -3.65 17.80
CA THR A 77 7.86 -4.67 17.51
C THR A 77 7.45 -6.04 18.06
N THR A 78 8.16 -7.08 17.61
CA THR A 78 8.09 -8.43 18.15
C THR A 78 9.51 -9.01 18.25
N ALA A 79 9.75 -9.87 19.23
CA ALA A 79 11.03 -10.55 19.43
C ALA A 79 11.31 -11.56 18.31
N THR A 80 10.28 -12.27 17.85
CA THR A 80 10.40 -13.31 16.81
C THR A 80 9.43 -13.00 15.67
N PRO A 81 9.91 -12.93 14.41
CA PRO A 81 9.04 -12.74 13.27
C PRO A 81 8.33 -14.05 12.93
N SER A 82 7.01 -13.98 12.70
CA SER A 82 6.22 -15.14 12.27
C SER A 82 6.28 -15.39 10.77
N TYR A 83 6.76 -14.40 10.00
CA TYR A 83 6.78 -14.42 8.54
C TYR A 83 8.13 -13.93 8.03
N HIS A 84 8.61 -14.55 6.96
CA HIS A 84 9.91 -14.24 6.34
C HIS A 84 9.81 -14.01 4.83
N GLU A 85 8.69 -14.41 4.24
CA GLU A 85 8.36 -14.32 2.83
C GLU A 85 7.62 -13.01 2.48
N PRO A 86 7.52 -12.65 1.19
CA PRO A 86 6.68 -11.53 0.77
C PRO A 86 5.21 -11.77 1.13
N LEU A 87 4.60 -10.80 1.80
CA LEU A 87 3.21 -10.83 2.24
C LEU A 87 2.37 -9.76 1.56
N VAL A 88 1.11 -10.08 1.32
CA VAL A 88 0.05 -9.09 1.16
C VAL A 88 -0.80 -9.10 2.41
N LEU A 89 -0.94 -7.95 3.03
CA LEU A 89 -1.71 -7.76 4.26
C LEU A 89 -2.99 -7.01 3.94
N VAL A 90 -4.11 -7.47 4.49
CA VAL A 90 -5.42 -6.81 4.35
C VAL A 90 -5.99 -6.50 5.72
N ALA A 91 -6.24 -5.23 6.00
CA ALA A 91 -6.87 -4.79 7.23
C ALA A 91 -8.29 -5.36 7.35
N ARG A 92 -8.56 -5.99 8.50
CA ARG A 92 -9.82 -6.69 8.73
C ARG A 92 -10.83 -5.88 9.54
N VAL A 93 -10.36 -5.00 10.43
CA VAL A 93 -11.16 -4.10 11.30
C VAL A 93 -10.51 -2.72 11.40
N GLY A 94 -11.34 -1.70 11.62
CA GLY A 94 -10.92 -0.29 11.64
C GLY A 94 -10.72 0.23 10.23
N SER A 95 -9.49 0.19 9.72
CA SER A 95 -9.11 0.64 8.37
C SER A 95 -9.33 -0.44 7.31
N ILE A 96 -10.53 -0.99 7.29
CA ILE A 96 -10.89 -2.18 6.50
C ILE A 96 -10.54 -2.03 5.03
N GLY A 97 -9.98 -3.09 4.46
CA GLY A 97 -9.60 -3.11 3.05
C GLY A 97 -8.32 -2.31 2.75
N CYS A 98 -7.67 -1.71 3.74
CA CYS A 98 -6.30 -1.21 3.57
C CYS A 98 -5.37 -2.39 3.24
N VAL A 99 -4.71 -2.30 2.09
CA VAL A 99 -3.80 -3.33 1.58
C VAL A 99 -2.36 -2.86 1.73
N GLN A 100 -1.49 -3.72 2.24
CA GLN A 100 -0.07 -3.44 2.39
C GLN A 100 0.76 -4.57 1.77
N PHE A 101 1.92 -4.22 1.22
CA PHE A 101 2.93 -5.17 0.77
C PHE A 101 4.11 -5.15 1.72
N VAL A 102 4.54 -6.32 2.20
CA VAL A 102 5.67 -6.45 3.12
C VAL A 102 6.64 -7.49 2.56
N ASN A 103 7.93 -7.14 2.50
CA ASN A 103 8.99 -8.01 1.99
C ASN A 103 10.21 -8.07 2.93
N ILE A 104 9.95 -7.99 4.22
CA ILE A 104 10.94 -8.10 5.29
C ILE A 104 10.40 -9.04 6.37
N PRO A 105 11.27 -9.71 7.15
CA PRO A 105 10.81 -10.51 8.27
C PRO A 105 10.00 -9.67 9.27
N CYS A 106 8.82 -10.15 9.64
CA CYS A 106 7.90 -9.39 10.47
C CYS A 106 6.93 -10.27 11.27
N GLY A 107 6.30 -9.66 12.27
CA GLY A 107 5.07 -10.17 12.89
C GLY A 107 3.83 -9.47 12.30
N VAL A 108 2.67 -10.11 12.44
CA VAL A 108 1.37 -9.54 12.04
C VAL A 108 0.34 -9.74 13.16
N SER A 109 -0.35 -8.66 13.54
CA SER A 109 -1.40 -8.70 14.57
C SER A 109 -2.73 -9.25 14.05
N ASP A 110 -3.63 -9.58 14.98
CA ASP A 110 -4.92 -10.23 14.75
C ASP A 110 -5.95 -9.39 13.98
N ASN A 111 -5.75 -8.07 13.90
CA ASN A 111 -6.53 -7.12 13.09
C ASN A 111 -6.18 -7.13 11.59
N THR A 112 -5.27 -8.00 11.15
CA THR A 112 -4.76 -8.03 9.79
C THR A 112 -4.80 -9.44 9.23
N ILE A 113 -5.29 -9.59 8.00
CA ILE A 113 -5.31 -10.85 7.26
C ILE A 113 -4.01 -10.96 6.47
N VAL A 114 -3.38 -12.12 6.55
CA VAL A 114 -2.12 -12.43 5.88
C VAL A 114 -2.38 -13.31 4.66
N ILE A 115 -1.78 -12.93 3.54
CA ILE A 115 -1.84 -13.64 2.26
C ILE A 115 -0.40 -13.90 1.78
N ARG A 116 -0.07 -15.17 1.53
CA ARG A 116 1.27 -15.67 1.17
C ARG A 116 1.30 -16.18 -0.28
N CYS A 117 1.45 -15.28 -1.24
CA CYS A 117 1.41 -15.65 -2.67
C CYS A 117 2.78 -15.79 -3.34
N GLY A 118 3.87 -15.81 -2.56
CA GLY A 118 5.24 -15.98 -3.06
C GLY A 118 5.58 -14.98 -4.17
N SER A 119 6.03 -15.47 -5.33
CA SER A 119 6.35 -14.62 -6.49
C SER A 119 5.16 -13.81 -7.04
N LYS A 120 3.92 -14.20 -6.72
CA LYS A 120 2.72 -13.48 -7.14
C LYS A 120 2.27 -12.41 -6.13
N ALA A 121 2.97 -12.21 -5.02
CA ALA A 121 2.55 -11.28 -3.97
C ALA A 121 2.33 -9.84 -4.48
N LYS A 122 3.25 -9.30 -5.31
CA LYS A 122 3.07 -7.96 -5.89
C LYS A 122 1.85 -7.85 -6.80
N TYR A 123 1.64 -8.86 -7.63
CA TYR A 123 0.46 -8.96 -8.47
C TYR A 123 -0.83 -8.92 -7.65
N VAL A 124 -0.90 -9.76 -6.61
CA VAL A 124 -2.05 -9.80 -5.69
C VAL A 124 -2.23 -8.46 -4.97
N TYR A 125 -1.15 -7.84 -4.53
CA TYR A 125 -1.17 -6.52 -3.91
C TYR A 125 -1.82 -5.47 -4.82
N TYR A 126 -1.34 -5.34 -6.06
CA TYR A 126 -1.88 -4.35 -7.01
C TYR A 126 -3.36 -4.60 -7.35
N TYR A 127 -3.73 -5.86 -7.53
CA TYR A 127 -5.14 -6.19 -7.76
C TYR A 127 -6.01 -5.78 -6.57
N LEU A 128 -5.58 -6.14 -5.35
CA LEU A 128 -6.33 -5.87 -4.14
C LEU A 128 -6.38 -4.39 -3.77
N GLN A 129 -5.39 -3.58 -4.14
CA GLN A 129 -5.43 -2.12 -3.93
C GLN A 129 -6.65 -1.46 -4.60
N ASN A 130 -7.09 -2.00 -5.74
CA ASN A 130 -8.24 -1.50 -6.49
C ASN A 130 -9.52 -2.31 -6.25
N TYR A 131 -9.46 -3.34 -5.39
CA TYR A 131 -10.61 -4.19 -5.11
C TYR A 131 -11.62 -3.48 -4.20
N ASN A 132 -12.90 -3.53 -4.57
CA ASN A 132 -13.97 -2.98 -3.73
C ASN A 132 -14.28 -3.95 -2.56
N PHE A 133 -13.59 -3.74 -1.44
CA PHE A 133 -13.77 -4.50 -0.20
C PHE A 133 -15.13 -4.33 0.48
N GLU A 134 -15.91 -3.28 0.16
CA GLU A 134 -17.27 -3.11 0.69
C GLU A 134 -18.17 -4.30 0.35
N ARG A 135 -17.90 -4.96 -0.80
CA ARG A 135 -18.64 -6.13 -1.28
C ARG A 135 -18.55 -7.35 -0.37
N ILE A 136 -17.49 -7.43 0.43
CA ILE A 136 -17.22 -8.55 1.33
C ILE A 136 -17.16 -8.12 2.80
N THR A 137 -17.42 -6.85 3.07
CA THR A 137 -17.47 -6.31 4.42
C THR A 137 -18.81 -6.66 5.04
N SER A 138 -18.78 -7.14 6.27
CA SER A 138 -19.96 -7.51 7.05
C SER A 138 -19.99 -6.79 8.39
N GLY A 139 -21.15 -6.76 9.07
CA GLY A 139 -21.32 -6.10 10.37
C GLY A 139 -21.73 -4.64 10.24
N THR A 140 -22.81 -4.27 10.93
CA THR A 140 -23.40 -2.91 10.89
C THR A 140 -22.73 -1.96 11.88
N THR A 141 -22.50 -2.41 13.12
CA THR A 141 -21.90 -1.60 14.19
C THR A 141 -20.37 -1.58 14.13
N GLN A 142 -19.77 -2.71 13.75
CA GLN A 142 -18.34 -2.83 13.53
C GLN A 142 -18.13 -3.58 12.22
N PRO A 143 -17.83 -2.86 11.13
CA PRO A 143 -17.48 -3.47 9.87
C PRO A 143 -16.30 -4.46 10.05
N LEU A 144 -16.34 -5.57 9.33
CA LEU A 144 -15.36 -6.66 9.44
C LEU A 144 -15.22 -7.39 8.11
N ILE A 145 -13.98 -7.72 7.77
CA ILE A 145 -13.63 -8.73 6.76
C ILE A 145 -13.08 -9.96 7.47
N THR A 146 -13.49 -11.15 7.04
CA THR A 146 -12.90 -12.40 7.55
C THR A 146 -11.90 -12.99 6.58
N ALA A 147 -10.98 -13.82 7.08
CA ALA A 147 -10.08 -14.60 6.22
C ALA A 147 -10.85 -15.52 5.25
N LYS A 148 -12.06 -15.96 5.63
CA LYS A 148 -12.93 -16.73 4.74
C LYS A 148 -13.39 -15.89 3.55
N ASP A 149 -13.73 -14.63 3.77
CA ASP A 149 -14.19 -13.74 2.70
C ASP A 149 -13.04 -13.45 1.73
N VAL A 150 -11.86 -13.13 2.25
CA VAL A 150 -10.64 -12.91 1.45
C VAL A 150 -10.28 -14.13 0.61
N LYS A 151 -10.39 -15.35 1.16
CA LYS A 151 -10.17 -16.61 0.40
C LYS A 151 -11.05 -16.76 -0.84
N HIS A 152 -12.22 -16.14 -0.86
CA HIS A 152 -13.21 -16.27 -1.93
C HIS A 152 -13.25 -15.06 -2.89
N ILE A 153 -12.34 -14.09 -2.73
CA ILE A 153 -12.12 -13.04 -3.72
C ILE A 153 -11.75 -13.71 -5.05
N ASP A 154 -12.45 -13.33 -6.10
CA ASP A 154 -12.11 -13.68 -7.47
C ASP A 154 -10.92 -12.83 -7.90
N ILE A 155 -9.82 -13.48 -8.28
CA ILE A 155 -8.62 -12.82 -8.78
C ILE A 155 -8.38 -13.26 -10.23
N PRO A 156 -8.04 -12.33 -11.14
CA PRO A 156 -7.76 -12.70 -12.52
C PRO A 156 -6.61 -13.70 -12.60
N ILE A 157 -6.67 -14.58 -13.59
CA ILE A 157 -5.59 -15.51 -13.89
C ILE A 157 -4.75 -14.86 -14.98
N ILE A 158 -3.47 -14.64 -14.67
CA ILE A 158 -2.53 -14.04 -15.61
C ILE A 158 -1.57 -15.10 -16.14
N ASP A 159 -1.76 -15.44 -17.42
CA ASP A 159 -1.04 -16.52 -18.09
C ASP A 159 -0.10 -16.02 -19.19
N SER A 160 -0.19 -14.75 -19.59
CA SER A 160 0.57 -14.22 -20.73
C SER A 160 1.87 -13.52 -20.31
N ALA A 161 2.91 -13.64 -21.14
CA ALA A 161 4.18 -12.95 -20.93
C ALA A 161 4.04 -11.40 -21.00
N ASN A 162 3.01 -10.90 -21.69
CA ASN A 162 2.75 -9.46 -21.79
C ASN A 162 2.19 -8.90 -20.48
N ASP A 163 1.33 -9.65 -19.81
CA ASP A 163 0.77 -9.25 -18.53
C ASP A 163 1.84 -9.25 -17.43
N LEU A 164 2.77 -10.20 -17.46
CA LEU A 164 3.92 -10.19 -16.56
C LEU A 164 4.79 -8.94 -16.75
N LYS A 165 5.00 -8.52 -18.01
CA LYS A 165 5.68 -7.26 -18.31
C LYS A 165 4.89 -6.05 -17.81
N ALA A 166 3.56 -6.09 -17.92
CA ALA A 166 2.70 -5.01 -17.43
C ALA A 166 2.77 -4.89 -15.91
N ILE A 167 2.74 -6.01 -15.16
CA ILE A 167 2.94 -6.03 -13.70
C ILE A 167 4.30 -5.47 -13.32
N ASN A 168 5.38 -5.84 -14.02
CA ASN A 168 6.72 -5.31 -13.74
C ASN A 168 6.81 -3.79 -14.00
N THR A 169 6.14 -3.32 -15.06
CA THR A 169 6.03 -1.90 -15.35
C THR A 169 5.27 -1.18 -14.23
N LEU A 170 4.14 -1.75 -13.79
CA LEU A 170 3.33 -1.24 -12.71
C LEU A 170 4.12 -1.17 -11.40
N ASP A 171 4.94 -2.18 -11.11
CA ASP A 171 5.83 -2.22 -9.96
C ASP A 171 6.86 -1.08 -9.99
N THR A 172 7.50 -0.89 -11.15
CA THR A 172 8.46 0.20 -11.36
C THR A 172 7.80 1.58 -11.18
N LEU A 173 6.59 1.76 -11.71
CA LEU A 173 5.85 3.01 -11.59
C LEU A 173 5.41 3.29 -10.15
N ASN A 174 4.92 2.28 -9.43
CA ASN A 174 4.55 2.41 -8.03
C ASN A 174 5.76 2.72 -7.15
N MET A 175 6.91 2.08 -7.38
CA MET A 175 8.16 2.45 -6.69
C MET A 175 8.54 3.91 -6.96
N LYS A 176 8.45 4.37 -8.22
CA LYS A 176 8.73 5.77 -8.54
C LYS A 176 7.76 6.69 -7.78
N LEU A 177 6.46 6.40 -7.81
CA LEU A 177 5.45 7.19 -7.11
C LEU A 177 5.74 7.29 -5.60
N GLU A 178 6.11 6.18 -4.97
CA GLU A 178 6.45 6.15 -3.54
C GLU A 178 7.68 7.02 -3.25
N LEU A 179 8.75 6.91 -4.05
CA LEU A 179 9.95 7.72 -3.90
C LEU A 179 9.68 9.22 -4.05
N GLU A 180 8.95 9.62 -5.10
CA GLU A 180 8.58 11.02 -5.34
C GLU A 180 7.71 11.58 -4.21
N SER A 181 6.74 10.78 -3.72
CA SER A 181 5.87 11.17 -2.60
C SER A 181 6.67 11.34 -1.30
N ASN A 182 7.63 10.45 -1.04
CA ASN A 182 8.50 10.52 0.14
C ASN A 182 9.45 11.73 0.08
N LEU A 183 10.01 12.00 -1.11
CA LEU A 183 10.84 13.18 -1.35
C LEU A 183 10.02 14.46 -1.11
N TYR A 184 8.83 14.55 -1.68
CA TYR A 184 7.91 15.66 -1.48
C TYR A 184 7.61 15.91 0.00
N ASN A 185 7.23 14.86 0.74
CA ASN A 185 6.96 14.96 2.18
C ASN A 185 8.18 15.40 2.98
N THR A 186 9.38 14.98 2.59
CA THR A 186 10.63 15.38 3.24
C THR A 186 10.92 16.86 3.02
N ILE A 187 10.75 17.34 1.78
CA ILE A 187 10.91 18.76 1.43
C ILE A 187 9.92 19.62 2.22
N LEU A 188 8.65 19.20 2.34
CA LEU A 188 7.66 19.92 3.14
C LEU A 188 8.05 20.03 4.61
N LYS A 189 8.55 18.94 5.21
CA LYS A 189 9.04 18.95 6.60
C LYS A 189 10.23 19.88 6.78
N GLN A 190 11.20 19.86 5.86
CA GLN A 190 12.36 20.74 5.87
C GLN A 190 11.94 22.21 5.72
N LYS A 191 11.04 22.53 4.80
CA LYS A 191 10.49 23.88 4.60
C LYS A 191 9.82 24.38 5.88
N ALA A 192 8.95 23.58 6.49
CA ALA A 192 8.28 23.93 7.73
C ALA A 192 9.28 24.21 8.87
N PHE A 193 10.28 23.36 9.02
CA PHE A 193 11.34 23.52 10.02
C PHE A 193 12.14 24.82 9.81
N LEU A 194 12.61 25.08 8.58
CA LEU A 194 13.39 26.28 8.27
C LEU A 194 12.59 27.56 8.49
N LEU A 195 11.31 27.58 8.09
CA LEU A 195 10.43 28.72 8.35
C LEU A 195 10.28 28.99 9.85
N GLN A 196 10.18 27.96 10.69
CA GLN A 196 10.15 28.14 12.15
C GLN A 196 11.45 28.74 12.70
N GLN A 197 12.61 28.40 12.13
CA GLN A 197 13.91 28.92 12.57
C GLN A 197 14.17 30.36 12.07
N MET A 198 13.57 30.78 10.96
CA MET A 198 13.81 32.09 10.34
C MET A 198 13.05 33.25 11.01
N PHE A 199 12.04 32.97 11.83
CA PHE A 199 11.20 33.99 12.49
C PHE A 199 11.34 33.96 14.03
N ILE A 200 12.51 33.55 14.52
CA ILE A 200 12.98 33.75 15.90
C ILE A 200 13.97 34.91 15.91
#